data_AF-A0A1E4LU99-F1
#
_entry.id   AF-A0A1E4LU99-F1
#
_cell.length_a   1.000
_cell.length_b   1.000
_cell.length_c   1.000
_cell.angle_alpha   90.00
_cell.angle_beta   90.00
_cell.angle_gamma   90.00
#
_symmetry.space_group_name_H-M   'P 1'
#
loop_
_entity.id
_entity.type
_entity.pdbx_description
1 polymer ?
#
loop_
_entity_poly.entity_id
_entity_poly.type
_entity_poly.pdbx_seq_one_letter_code
_entity_poly.pdbx_strand_id
1 'polypeptide(L)' 'MLRVFNCGIGMAVVVTDATAAAALLREHGETVFPLGHVAAAMESGEAIRIDLPAGWPGA' A
#
# COMPACT_ATOMS: atom_id res chain seq x y z
N MET A 1 3.54 14.61 4.26
CA MET A 1 2.75 14.37 3.03
C MET A 1 1.76 13.22 3.17
N LEU A 2 2.15 12.07 3.76
CA LEU A 2 1.34 10.84 3.85
C LEU A 2 -0.05 10.95 4.52
N ARG A 3 -0.30 12.01 5.30
CA ARG A 3 -1.62 12.24 5.95
C ARG A 3 -2.57 13.13 5.14
N VAL A 4 -2.12 13.65 4.00
CA VAL A 4 -2.84 14.68 3.23
C VAL A 4 -2.91 14.31 1.76
N PHE A 5 -1.83 13.78 1.21
CA PHE A 5 -1.74 13.37 -0.18
C PHE A 5 -1.72 11.85 -0.29
N ASN A 6 -2.32 11.33 -1.36
CA ASN A 6 -2.36 9.90 -1.65
C ASN A 6 -1.00 9.33 -2.10
N CYS A 7 -0.02 10.19 -2.40
CA CYS A 7 1.32 9.82 -2.84
C CYS A 7 1.34 8.82 -4.02
N GLY A 8 0.37 8.93 -4.94
CA GLY A 8 0.26 8.07 -6.12
C GLY A 8 -0.61 6.83 -5.95
N ILE A 9 -1.15 6.57 -4.75
CA ILE A 9 -2.03 5.44 -4.48
C ILE A 9 -3.48 5.91 -4.33
N GLY A 10 -4.27 5.81 -5.40
CA GLY A 10 -5.68 6.22 -5.38
C GLY A 10 -6.61 5.26 -4.62
N MET A 11 -6.24 3.98 -4.55
CA MET A 11 -7.01 2.91 -3.91
C MET A 11 -6.07 1.81 -3.42
N ALA A 12 -6.39 1.20 -2.27
CA ALA A 12 -5.75 -0.01 -1.76
C ALA A 12 -6.82 -1.09 -1.54
N VAL A 13 -6.50 -2.34 -1.89
CA VAL A 13 -7.39 -3.48 -1.79
C VAL A 13 -6.70 -4.60 -1.03
N VAL A 14 -7.39 -5.21 -0.08
CA VAL A 14 -6.89 -6.35 0.71
C VAL A 14 -7.53 -7.62 0.17
N VAL A 15 -6.70 -8.58 -0.24
CA VAL A 15 -7.12 -9.82 -0.89
C VAL A 15 -6.30 -11.00 -0.38
N THR A 16 -6.83 -12.21 -0.55
CA THR A 16 -6.09 -13.45 -0.25
C THR A 16 -5.10 -13.83 -1.34
N ASP A 17 -5.35 -13.43 -2.59
CA ASP A 17 -4.45 -13.63 -3.75
C ASP A 17 -4.21 -12.29 -4.47
N ALA A 18 -3.08 -11.66 -4.15
CA ALA A 18 -2.69 -10.38 -4.72
C ALA A 18 -2.31 -10.49 -6.21
N THR A 19 -1.81 -11.64 -6.65
CA THR A 19 -1.39 -11.85 -8.04
C THR A 19 -2.59 -11.92 -8.96
N ALA A 20 -3.59 -12.73 -8.60
CA ALA A 20 -4.83 -12.85 -9.36
C ALA A 20 -5.59 -11.51 -9.42
N ALA A 21 -5.71 -10.81 -8.29
CA ALA A 21 -6.37 -9.50 -8.26
C ALA A 21 -5.64 -8.46 -9.12
N ALA A 22 -4.31 -8.42 -9.07
CA ALA A 22 -3.52 -7.49 -9.86
C ALA A 22 -3.57 -7.80 -11.37
N ALA A 23 -3.71 -9.07 -11.77
CA ALA A 23 -3.93 -9.43 -13.17
C ALA A 23 -5.28 -8.89 -13.68
N LEU A 24 -6.37 -9.18 -12.96
CA LEU A 24 -7.71 -8.71 -13.32
C LEU A 24 -7.78 -7.18 -13.45
N LEU A 25 -7.24 -6.45 -12.48
CA LEU A 25 -7.26 -4.99 -12.50
C LEU A 25 -6.45 -4.43 -13.69
N ARG A 26 -5.29 -5.02 -14.02
CA ARG A 26 -4.51 -4.61 -15.18
C ARG A 26 -5.22 -4.89 -16.51
N GLU A 27 -5.97 -5.99 -16.60
CA GLU A 27 -6.83 -6.27 -17.77
C GLU A 27 -7.88 -5.18 -17.99
N HIS A 28 -8.37 -4.56 -16.91
CA HIS A 28 -9.28 -3.42 -16.95
C HIS A 28 -8.59 -2.06 -17.12
N GLY A 29 -7.27 -2.03 -17.37
CA GLY A 29 -6.52 -0.80 -17.65
C GLY A 29 -5.99 -0.08 -16.42
N GLU A 30 -6.08 -0.68 -15.23
CA GLU A 30 -5.57 -0.08 -14.00
C GLU A 30 -4.05 -0.24 -13.84
N THR A 31 -3.41 0.75 -13.21
CA THR A 31 -2.01 0.66 -12.80
C THR A 31 -1.92 0.13 -11.36
N VAL A 32 -1.41 -1.09 -11.18
CA VAL A 32 -1.41 -1.78 -9.87
C VAL A 32 0.00 -2.13 -9.42
N PHE A 33 0.28 -1.89 -8.14
CA PHE A 33 1.52 -2.23 -7.46
C PHE A 33 1.24 -3.07 -6.21
N PRO A 34 2.09 -4.07 -5.90
CA PRO A 34 2.07 -4.71 -4.58
C PRO A 34 2.56 -3.71 -3.52
N LEU A 35 1.73 -3.42 -2.52
CA LEU A 35 2.04 -2.42 -1.48
C LEU A 35 2.61 -3.03 -0.19
N GLY A 36 2.19 -4.24 0.18
CA GLY A 36 2.58 -4.87 1.43
C GLY A 36 1.64 -6.01 1.84
N HIS A 37 1.58 -6.29 3.13
CA HIS A 37 0.72 -7.32 3.72
C HIS A 37 0.10 -6.84 5.03
N VAL A 38 -1.03 -7.45 5.41
CA VAL A 38 -1.62 -7.25 6.73
C VAL A 38 -0.98 -8.23 7.70
N ALA A 39 -0.45 -7.71 8.80
CA ALA A 39 0.15 -8.50 9.87
C ALA A 39 -0.67 -8.40 11.16
N ALA A 40 -0.45 -9.33 12.09
CA ALA A 40 -0.99 -9.22 13.44
C ALA A 40 -0.47 -7.92 14.10
N ALA A 41 -1.34 -7.26 14.86
CA ALA A 41 -0.99 -6.00 15.52
C ALA A 41 0.17 -6.21 16.51
N MET A 42 1.09 -5.25 16.56
CA MET A 42 2.14 -5.19 17.57
C MET A 42 1.58 -4.55 18.85
N GLU A 43 2.12 -4.91 20.02
CA GLU A 43 1.71 -4.35 21.31
C GLU A 43 1.89 -2.82 21.40
N SER A 44 2.73 -2.23 20.54
CA SER A 44 2.95 -0.79 20.45
C SER A 44 1.73 0.02 20.02
N GLY A 45 0.67 -0.62 19.51
CA GLY A 45 -0.53 0.06 19.01
C GLY A 45 -0.35 0.76 17.66
N GLU A 46 0.76 0.52 16.96
CA GLU A 46 0.99 1.02 15.61
C GLU A 46 0.10 0.26 14.62
N ALA A 47 -0.81 0.96 13.95
CA ALA A 47 -1.73 0.37 12.98
C ALA A 47 -1.14 0.27 11.56
N ILE A 48 -0.17 1.13 11.22
CA ILE A 48 0.39 1.24 9.88
C ILE A 48 1.88 1.57 9.99
N ARG A 49 2.73 0.74 9.35
CA ARG A 49 4.15 1.02 9.12
C ARG A 49 4.40 1.28 7.65
N ILE A 50 5.15 2.33 7.33
CA ILE A 50 5.53 2.69 5.96
C ILE A 50 7.04 2.86 5.91
N ASP A 51 7.71 2.03 5.12
CA ASP A 51 9.14 2.15 4.89
C ASP A 51 9.41 3.27 3.87
N LEU A 52 9.89 4.41 4.37
CA LEU A 52 10.17 5.57 3.54
C LEU A 52 11.57 5.49 2.92
N PRO A 53 11.72 5.84 1.62
CA PRO A 53 13.03 5.88 0.99
C PRO A 53 13.88 7.02 1.56
N ALA A 54 15.20 6.91 1.39
CA ALA A 54 16.13 7.96 1.78
C ALA A 54 15.80 9.30 1.08
N GLY A 55 15.83 10.40 1.82
CA GLY A 55 15.53 11.74 1.30
C GLY A 55 14.05 12.07 1.17
N TRP A 56 13.16 11.25 1.73
CA TRP A 56 11.73 11.56 1.75
C TRP A 56 11.46 12.88 2.51
N PRO A 57 10.63 13.79 1.98
CA PRO A 57 10.36 15.06 2.64
C PRO A 57 9.76 14.88 4.06
N GLY A 58 10.56 15.22 5.07
CA GLY A 58 10.18 15.16 6.49
C GLY A 58 10.43 13.81 7.19
N ALA A 59 11.20 12.90 6.58
CA ALA A 59 11.78 11.73 7.23
C ALA A 59 13.16 12.02 7.82
#